data_AF-A0A2V9Z0G6-F1
#
_entry.id   AF-A0A2V9Z0G6-F1
#
_cell.length_a   1.000
_cell.length_b   1.000
_cell.length_c   1.000
_cell.angle_alpha   90.00
_cell.angle_beta   90.00
_cell.angle_gamma   90.00
#
_symmetry.space_group_name_H-M   'P 1'
#
loop_
_entity.id
_entity.type
_entity.pdbx_description
1 polymer ?
#
loop_
_entity_poly.entity_id
_entity_poly.type
_entity_poly.pdbx_seq_one_letter_code
_entity_poly.pdbx_strand_id
1 'polypeptide(L)' 'MRNVEEIVYDNYKPEDGIVTAHSITRYFNGDMSYQRFMNTVKYNQNLPDSFFDASVSYNPMEAPQKKR' A
#
# COMPACT_ATOMS: atom_id res chain seq x y z
N MET A 1 14.97 -23.47 10.58
CA MET A 1 13.82 -22.59 10.92
C MET A 1 13.19 -22.12 9.63
N ARG A 2 11.86 -22.15 9.52
CA ARG A 2 11.11 -21.67 8.35
C ARG A 2 10.63 -20.26 8.65
N ASN A 3 10.82 -19.34 7.71
CA ASN A 3 10.25 -18.01 7.82
C ASN A 3 8.73 -18.08 7.63
N VAL A 4 7.99 -17.41 8.50
CA VAL A 4 6.52 -17.34 8.48
C VAL A 4 6.10 -15.88 8.51
N GLU A 5 5.23 -15.51 7.57
CA GLU A 5 4.55 -14.22 7.55
C GLU A 5 3.09 -14.41 7.94
N GLU A 6 2.59 -13.52 8.79
CA GLU A 6 1.19 -13.46 9.19
C GLU A 6 0.67 -12.03 9.02
N ILE A 7 -0.59 -11.90 8.61
CA ILE A 7 -1.27 -10.62 8.47
C ILE A 7 -2.61 -10.69 9.17
N VAL A 8 -2.85 -9.75 10.08
CA VAL A 8 -4.10 -9.59 10.82
C VAL A 8 -4.81 -8.35 10.28
N TYR A 9 -6.08 -8.53 9.91
CA TYR A 9 -6.97 -7.47 9.45
C TYR A 9 -8.03 -7.22 10.53
N ASP A 10 -8.23 -5.96 10.90
CA ASP A 10 -9.13 -5.59 11.99
C ASP A 10 -9.82 -4.23 11.72
N ASN A 11 -10.72 -3.82 12.62
CA ASN A 11 -11.49 -2.59 12.58
C ASN A 11 -12.29 -2.47 11.28
N TYR A 12 -13.10 -3.50 11.02
CA TYR A 12 -13.93 -3.56 9.82
C TYR A 12 -15.08 -2.55 9.86
N LYS A 13 -15.25 -1.83 8.76
CA LYS A 13 -16.31 -0.85 8.58
C LYS A 13 -16.92 -0.97 7.19
N PRO A 14 -18.23 -0.73 7.03
CA PRO A 14 -18.83 -0.65 5.71
C PRO A 14 -18.43 0.67 5.04
N GLU A 15 -17.74 0.57 3.91
CA GLU A 15 -17.33 1.69 3.07
C GLU A 15 -17.94 1.50 1.69
N ASP A 16 -18.83 2.40 1.25
CA ASP A 16 -19.62 2.27 0.01
C ASP A 16 -20.33 0.89 -0.14
N GLY A 17 -20.75 0.29 0.98
CA GLY A 17 -21.38 -1.04 1.01
C GLY A 17 -20.42 -2.24 1.04
N ILE A 18 -19.10 -1.99 1.03
CA ILE A 18 -18.05 -3.02 1.10
C ILE A 18 -17.50 -3.05 2.52
N VAL A 19 -17.53 -4.22 3.17
CA VAL A 19 -16.96 -4.41 4.50
C VAL A 19 -15.43 -4.42 4.39
N THR A 20 -14.81 -3.37 4.90
CA THR A 20 -13.39 -3.06 4.67
C THR A 20 -12.63 -2.95 5.97
N ALA A 21 -11.45 -3.55 6.05
CA ALA A 21 -10.56 -3.45 7.22
C ALA A 21 -9.85 -2.09 7.24
N HIS A 22 -9.89 -1.39 8.37
CA HIS A 22 -9.17 -0.14 8.57
C HIS A 22 -7.84 -0.31 9.34
N SER A 23 -7.57 -1.51 9.84
CA SER A 23 -6.33 -1.83 10.54
C SER A 23 -5.69 -3.05 9.91
N ILE A 24 -4.39 -2.98 9.64
CA ILE A 24 -3.58 -4.08 9.14
C ILE A 24 -2.32 -4.18 9.99
N THR A 25 -2.07 -5.35 10.57
CA THR A 25 -0.85 -5.66 11.31
C THR A 25 -0.16 -6.85 10.65
N ARG A 26 1.16 -6.76 10.42
CA ARG A 26 1.97 -7.87 9.90
C ARG A 26 2.95 -8.36 10.95
N TYR A 27 3.14 -9.68 10.95
CA TYR A 27 4.13 -10.35 11.78
C TYR A 27 5.08 -11.15 10.89
N PHE A 28 6.36 -11.16 11.27
CA PHE A 28 7.38 -12.01 10.68
C PHE A 28 8.01 -12.84 11.79
N ASN A 29 7.90 -14.16 11.69
CA ASN A 29 8.37 -15.10 12.73
C ASN A 29 7.83 -14.81 14.14
N GLY A 30 6.59 -14.30 14.22
CA GLY A 30 5.91 -13.96 15.47
C GLY A 30 6.18 -12.53 15.96
N ASP A 31 7.18 -11.84 15.41
CA ASP A 31 7.47 -10.45 15.74
C ASP A 31 6.66 -9.51 14.86
N MET A 32 6.04 -8.48 15.46
CA MET A 32 5.33 -7.46 14.69
C MET A 32 6.32 -6.67 13.84
N SER A 33 6.18 -6.77 12.53
CA SER A 33 7.07 -6.11 11.56
C SER A 33 6.47 -4.85 10.97
N TYR A 34 5.14 -4.72 10.95
CA TYR A 34 4.45 -3.58 10.35
C TYR A 34 3.04 -3.37 10.91
N GLN A 35 2.60 -2.12 10.98
CA GLN A 35 1.20 -1.77 11.27
C GLN A 35 0.77 -0.57 10.43
N ARG A 36 -0.46 -0.58 9.94
CA ARG A 36 -1.09 0.53 9.22
C ARG A 36 -2.52 0.73 9.67
N PHE A 37 -2.87 2.00 9.85
CA PHE A 37 -4.24 2.46 10.07
C PHE A 37 -4.72 3.28 8.87
N MET A 38 -5.90 2.95 8.34
CA MET A 38 -6.53 3.69 7.25
C MET A 38 -7.60 4.61 7.81
N ASN A 39 -7.40 5.92 7.66
CA ASN A 39 -8.37 6.92 8.12
C ASN A 39 -9.50 7.15 7.11
N THR A 40 -9.18 7.04 5.82
CA THR A 40 -10.11 7.30 4.72
C THR A 40 -9.98 6.19 3.68
N VAL A 41 -11.10 5.57 3.34
CA VAL A 41 -11.24 4.63 2.23
C VAL A 41 -12.39 5.11 1.38
N LYS A 42 -12.22 5.05 0.05
CA LYS A 42 -13.28 5.40 -0.90
C LYS A 42 -13.22 4.45 -2.09
N TYR A 43 -14.37 3.98 -2.53
CA TYR A 43 -14.50 3.13 -3.71
C TYR A 43 -15.05 3.90 -4.90
N ASN A 44 -14.95 3.30 -6.08
CA ASN A 44 -15.53 3.80 -7.34
C ASN A 44 -15.21 5.28 -7.61
N GLN A 45 -14.01 5.71 -7.24
CA GLN A 45 -13.55 7.06 -7.50
C GLN A 45 -13.33 7.21 -9.01
N ASN A 46 -13.74 8.35 -9.56
CA ASN A 46 -13.48 8.69 -10.96
C ASN A 46 -12.03 9.15 -11.12
N LEU A 47 -11.08 8.21 -10.98
CA LEU A 47 -9.66 8.48 -11.09
C LEU A 47 -9.27 8.66 -12.56
N PRO A 48 -8.46 9.68 -12.91
CA PRO A 48 -7.94 9.83 -14.27
C PRO A 48 -7.08 8.64 -14.70
N ASP A 49 -7.18 8.22 -15.97
CA ASP A 49 -6.39 7.11 -16.53
C ASP A 49 -4.87 7.32 -16.36
N SER A 50 -4.43 8.59 -16.33
CA SER A 50 -3.03 8.94 -16.14
C SER A 50 -2.44 8.50 -14.80
N PHE A 51 -3.26 8.15 -13.80
CA PHE A 51 -2.77 7.52 -12.56
C PHE A 51 -2.22 6.11 -12.78
N PHE A 52 -2.58 5.48 -13.90
CA PHE A 52 -2.20 4.12 -14.24
C PHE A 52 -1.17 4.07 -15.39
N ASP A 53 -0.79 5.22 -15.95
CA ASP A 53 0.26 5.30 -16.96
C ASP A 53 1.62 4.95 -16.34
N ALA A 54 2.35 4.05 -16.99
CA ALA A 54 3.69 3.69 -16.56
C ALA A 54 4.66 4.86 -16.83
N SER A 55 5.15 5.51 -15.77
CA SER A 55 6.25 6.46 -15.86
C SER A 55 7.56 5.76 -15.50
N VAL A 56 8.50 5.73 -16.44
CA VAL A 56 9.87 5.27 -16.15
C VAL A 56 10.58 6.39 -15.40
N SER A 57 10.62 6.29 -14.07
CA SER A 57 11.30 7.26 -13.21
C SER A 57 12.82 7.05 -13.14
N TYR A 58 13.30 5.89 -13.62
CA TYR A 58 14.71 5.51 -13.60
C TYR A 58 15.17 5.12 -14.99
N ASN A 59 15.99 5.97 -15.60
CA ASN A 59 16.72 5.68 -16.83
C ASN A 59 18.20 5.46 -16.49
N PRO A 60 18.72 4.22 -16.49
CA PRO A 60 20.13 3.94 -16.16
C PRO A 60 21.12 4.50 -17.19
N MET A 61 20.63 4.93 -18.36
CA MET A 61 21.44 5.52 -19.44
C MET A 61 21.45 7.06 -19.41
N GLU A 62 20.63 7.69 -18.56
CA GLU A 62 20.66 9.13 -18.38
C GLU A 62 21.80 9.53 -17.44
N ALA A 63 22.71 10.38 -17.93
CA ALA A 63 23.74 10.96 -17.08
C ALA A 63 23.09 11.75 -15.94
N PRO A 64 23.59 11.64 -14.69
CA PRO A 64 23.03 12.37 -13.57
C PRO A 64 23.07 13.87 -13.86
N GLN A 65 21.89 14.50 -13.93
CA GLN A 65 21.78 15.93 -14.15
C GLN A 65 22.39 16.65 -12.94
N LYS A 66 23.52 17.34 -13.16
CA LYS A 66 24.07 18.26 -12.17
C LYS A 66 23.06 19.39 -11.97
N LYS A 67 22.42 19.41 -10.80
CA LYS A 67 21.67 20.60 -10.34
C LYS A 67 22.66 21.76 -10.28
N ARG A 68 22.39 22.83 -11.04
CA ARG A 68 23.12 24.11 -10.98
C ARG A 68 22.64 24.92 -9.79
#